data_AF-A0A7Y8MDN3-F1
#
_entry.id   AF-A0A7Y8MDN3-F1
#
_cell.length_a   1.000
_cell.length_b   1.000
_cell.length_c   1.000
_cell.angle_alpha   90.00
_cell.angle_beta   90.00
_cell.angle_gamma   90.00
#
_symmetry.space_group_name_H-M   'P 1'
#
loop_
_entity.id
_entity.type
_entity.pdbx_description
1 polymer ?
#
loop_
_entity_poly.entity_id
_entity_poly.type
_entity_poly.pdbx_seq_one_letter_code
_entity_poly.pdbx_strand_id
1 'polypeptide(L)'
;MSIELIDIAKSYRIGRKRHLVFEGLNLFIPKGRSVGLLGPNGAGKSTLLRMIGGSELPDRGRVVRNMTVSWPVGFSGFFQGNLSGVNNARFCARIYGRDPDEVVREVADFAELGGFMKAPIRTYSTGMRARLGFGLSMAIDFDCLLIDEILAVGDAGFRQKAQAALDQRRQRSGIILVSHATAPIIRNCDMVVVLGFGAPFVSDDVAGVAREYDLCMRSRARAA
;
A
#
# COMPACT_ATOMS: atom_id res chain seq x y z
N MET A 1 -0.14 -15.35 -12.58
CA MET A 1 0.70 -14.47 -11.74
C MET A 1 -0.06 -14.19 -10.44
N SER A 2 0.63 -14.16 -9.30
CA SER A 2 0.04 -14.12 -7.95
C SER A 2 1.03 -13.56 -6.93
N ILE A 3 0.52 -13.17 -5.76
CA ILE A 3 1.30 -13.07 -4.52
C ILE A 3 0.82 -14.19 -3.59
N GLU A 4 1.76 -14.96 -3.06
CA GLU A 4 1.51 -16.10 -2.17
C GLU A 4 2.31 -15.95 -0.89
N LEU A 5 1.60 -16.03 0.24
CA LEU A 5 2.18 -16.04 1.57
C LEU A 5 2.04 -17.46 2.10
N ILE A 6 3.16 -18.10 2.42
CA ILE A 6 3.25 -19.52 2.77
C ILE A 6 3.88 -19.64 4.16
N ASP A 7 3.12 -20.18 5.12
CA ASP A 7 3.49 -20.38 6.53
C ASP A 7 4.15 -19.15 7.17
N ILE A 8 3.57 -17.96 6.97
CA ILE A 8 4.18 -16.73 7.47
C ILE A 8 4.05 -16.65 8.98
N ALA A 9 5.20 -16.57 9.66
CA ALA A 9 5.30 -16.17 11.05
C ALA A 9 6.00 -14.82 11.15
N LYS A 10 5.46 -13.93 11.99
CA LYS A 10 6.04 -12.62 12.25
C LYS A 10 5.83 -12.20 13.69
N SER A 11 6.88 -11.67 14.30
CA SER A 11 6.86 -11.19 15.66
C SER A 11 7.73 -9.94 15.83
N TYR A 12 7.42 -9.14 16.84
CA TYR A 12 8.22 -8.00 17.25
C TYR A 12 8.63 -8.14 18.70
N ARG A 13 9.83 -7.68 19.05
CA ARG A 13 10.28 -7.63 20.43
C ARG A 13 9.93 -6.27 21.02
N ILE A 14 9.08 -6.27 22.04
CA ILE A 14 8.68 -5.07 22.78
C ILE A 14 9.20 -5.23 24.20
N GLY A 15 10.32 -4.54 24.49
CA GLY A 15 11.07 -4.73 25.72
C GLY A 15 11.62 -6.15 25.84
N ARG A 16 11.19 -6.88 26.88
CA ARG A 16 11.54 -8.30 27.09
C ARG A 16 10.51 -9.28 26.52
N LYS A 17 9.33 -8.80 26.08
CA LYS A 17 8.25 -9.65 25.58
C LYS A 17 8.31 -9.76 24.07
N ARG A 18 7.98 -10.95 23.55
CA ARG A 18 7.78 -11.19 22.12
C ARG A 18 6.28 -11.00 21.83
N HIS A 19 5.96 -10.04 20.97
CA HIS A 19 4.61 -9.81 20.48
C HIS A 19 4.46 -10.51 19.13
N LEU A 20 3.63 -11.54 19.09
CA LEU A 20 3.33 -12.29 17.87
C LEU A 20 2.31 -11.53 17.03
N VAL A 21 2.56 -11.43 15.73
CA VAL A 21 1.65 -10.79 14.77
C VAL A 21 0.99 -11.85 13.89
N PHE A 22 1.79 -12.77 13.35
CA PHE A 22 1.32 -13.90 12.55
C PHE A 22 2.04 -15.17 12.99
N GLU A 23 1.33 -16.30 12.96
CA GLU A 23 1.87 -17.64 13.20
C GLU A 23 1.16 -18.61 12.23
N GLY A 24 1.83 -18.94 11.13
CA GLY A 24 1.28 -19.81 10.09
C GLY A 24 0.24 -19.14 9.18
N LEU A 25 0.41 -17.85 8.88
CA LEU A 25 -0.47 -17.13 7.95
C LEU A 25 -0.24 -17.64 6.51
N ASN A 26 -1.32 -18.12 5.89
CA ASN A 26 -1.37 -18.50 4.48
C ASN A 26 -2.36 -17.60 3.74
N LEU A 27 -1.95 -17.02 2.61
CA LEU A 27 -2.78 -16.13 1.82
C LEU A 27 -2.41 -16.19 0.33
N PHE A 28 -3.42 -16.22 -0.52
CA PHE A 28 -3.29 -16.20 -1.97
C PHE A 28 -3.96 -14.93 -2.53
N ILE A 29 -3.21 -14.14 -3.30
CA ILE A 29 -3.70 -12.94 -3.97
C ILE A 29 -3.49 -13.11 -5.49
N PRO A 30 -4.56 -13.28 -6.28
CA PRO A 30 -4.45 -13.35 -7.73
C PRO A 30 -4.09 -12.01 -8.37
N LYS A 31 -3.36 -12.03 -9.50
CA LYS A 31 -3.08 -10.83 -10.31
C LYS A 31 -4.38 -10.19 -10.80
N GLY A 32 -4.40 -8.85 -10.85
CA GLY A 32 -5.48 -8.06 -11.43
C GLY A 32 -6.72 -7.91 -10.55
N ARG A 33 -6.74 -8.53 -9.35
CA ARG A 33 -7.84 -8.38 -8.40
C ARG A 33 -7.56 -7.24 -7.44
N SER A 34 -8.62 -6.54 -7.07
CA SER A 34 -8.60 -5.53 -6.03
C SER A 34 -8.92 -6.17 -4.69
N VAL A 35 -7.94 -6.24 -3.79
CA VAL A 35 -8.05 -6.93 -2.51
C VAL A 35 -8.04 -5.94 -1.36
N GLY A 36 -9.06 -6.01 -0.51
CA GLY A 36 -9.16 -5.24 0.72
C GLY A 36 -8.56 -5.99 1.91
N LEU A 37 -7.61 -5.39 2.63
CA LEU A 37 -7.11 -5.88 3.92
C LEU A 37 -7.84 -5.14 5.05
N LEU A 38 -8.82 -5.82 5.66
CA LEU A 38 -9.67 -5.29 6.71
C LEU A 38 -9.29 -5.88 8.08
N GLY A 39 -9.42 -5.10 9.15
CA GLY A 39 -9.14 -5.57 10.50
C GLY A 39 -8.90 -4.42 11.48
N PRO A 40 -8.94 -4.68 12.80
CA PRO A 40 -8.74 -3.65 13.81
C PRO A 40 -7.30 -3.11 13.82
N ASN A 41 -7.08 -2.03 14.56
CA ASN A 41 -5.74 -1.54 14.84
C ASN A 41 -4.93 -2.61 15.58
N GLY A 42 -3.67 -2.78 15.18
CA GLY A 42 -2.80 -3.84 15.73
C GLY A 42 -2.98 -5.22 15.09
N ALA A 43 -3.93 -5.43 14.17
CA ALA A 43 -4.13 -6.72 13.48
C ALA A 43 -3.02 -7.14 12.51
N GLY A 44 -1.93 -6.37 12.41
CA GLY A 44 -0.81 -6.68 11.51
C GLY A 44 -0.97 -6.24 10.06
N LYS A 45 -2.01 -5.45 9.71
CA LYS A 45 -2.28 -5.01 8.32
C LYS A 45 -1.08 -4.33 7.65
N SER A 46 -0.49 -3.32 8.29
CA SER A 46 0.69 -2.61 7.74
C SER A 46 1.94 -3.50 7.71
N THR A 47 2.08 -4.43 8.66
CA THR A 47 3.15 -5.44 8.62
C THR A 47 2.97 -6.38 7.43
N LEU A 48 1.74 -6.83 7.17
CA LEU A 48 1.41 -7.62 5.99
C LEU A 48 1.70 -6.86 4.70
N LEU A 49 1.30 -5.58 4.63
CA LEU A 49 1.56 -4.71 3.47
C LEU A 49 3.06 -4.56 3.19
N ARG A 50 3.87 -4.31 4.23
CA ARG A 50 5.34 -4.22 4.09
C ARG A 50 5.96 -5.55 3.69
N MET A 51 5.48 -6.66 4.24
CA MET A 51 5.90 -7.99 3.81
C MET A 51 5.53 -8.22 2.35
N ILE A 52 4.32 -7.89 1.90
CA ILE A 52 3.93 -8.02 0.49
C ILE A 52 4.80 -7.11 -0.40
N GLY A 53 5.08 -5.88 0.00
CA GLY A 53 5.97 -4.95 -0.72
C GLY A 53 7.46 -5.30 -0.65
N GLY A 54 7.86 -6.29 0.16
CA GLY A 54 9.24 -6.73 0.30
C GLY A 54 10.14 -5.82 1.14
N SER A 55 9.58 -4.79 1.79
CA SER A 55 10.33 -3.91 2.69
C SER A 55 10.53 -4.52 4.09
N GLU A 56 9.83 -5.62 4.38
CA GLU A 56 9.97 -6.37 5.61
C GLU A 56 9.95 -7.88 5.31
N LEU A 57 10.85 -8.64 5.93
CA LEU A 57 10.89 -10.10 5.78
C LEU A 57 10.10 -10.78 6.91
N PRO A 58 9.47 -11.93 6.64
CA PRO A 58 8.89 -12.75 7.70
C PRO A 58 10.00 -13.38 8.58
N ASP A 59 9.65 -13.76 9.81
CA ASP A 59 10.58 -14.48 10.69
C ASP A 59 10.68 -15.97 10.31
N ARG A 60 9.57 -16.53 9.77
CA ARG A 60 9.46 -17.88 9.20
C ARG A 60 8.49 -17.87 8.01
N GLY A 61 8.65 -18.81 7.10
CA GLY A 61 7.84 -18.91 5.89
C GLY A 61 8.42 -18.08 4.75
N ARG A 62 7.64 -17.88 3.68
CA ARG A 62 8.08 -17.08 2.53
C ARG A 62 6.93 -16.38 1.82
N VAL A 63 7.27 -15.25 1.21
CA VAL A 63 6.38 -14.51 0.31
C VAL A 63 6.88 -14.70 -1.12
N VAL A 64 6.09 -15.38 -1.95
CA VAL A 64 6.38 -15.60 -3.38
C VAL A 64 5.60 -14.57 -4.19
N ARG A 65 6.27 -13.89 -5.12
CA ARG A 65 5.70 -12.81 -5.93
C ARG A 65 6.02 -13.09 -7.39
N ASN A 66 4.99 -13.40 -8.17
CA ASN A 66 5.12 -13.66 -9.61
C ASN A 66 4.61 -12.47 -10.43
N MET A 67 4.66 -11.26 -9.87
CA MET A 67 4.21 -10.01 -10.49
C MET A 67 4.93 -8.81 -9.85
N THR A 68 4.96 -7.67 -10.53
CA THR A 68 5.55 -6.44 -9.97
C THR A 68 4.61 -5.82 -8.94
N VAL A 69 5.14 -5.55 -7.75
CA VAL A 69 4.38 -4.98 -6.62
C VAL A 69 4.98 -3.63 -6.27
N SER A 70 4.14 -2.61 -6.14
CA SER A 70 4.61 -1.27 -5.77
C SER A 70 5.01 -1.20 -4.29
N TRP A 71 5.68 -0.12 -3.91
CA TRP A 71 5.67 0.34 -2.52
C TRP A 71 4.29 0.89 -2.14
N PRO A 72 3.99 1.12 -0.85
CA PRO A 72 2.76 1.80 -0.45
C PRO A 72 2.66 3.17 -1.13
N VAL A 73 1.60 3.41 -1.90
CA VAL A 73 1.42 4.64 -2.68
C VAL A 73 1.48 5.85 -1.74
N GLY A 74 2.25 6.87 -2.13
CA GLY A 74 2.48 8.06 -1.31
C GLY A 74 3.50 7.88 -0.17
N PHE A 75 4.03 6.66 0.02
CA PHE A 75 5.19 6.45 0.89
C PHE A 75 6.39 7.23 0.36
N SER A 76 7.09 7.92 1.26
CA SER A 76 8.23 8.77 0.92
C SER A 76 9.53 8.33 1.60
N GLY A 77 9.52 7.22 2.34
CA GLY A 77 10.68 6.75 3.09
C GLY A 77 11.79 6.13 2.24
N PHE A 78 11.55 5.89 0.94
CA PHE A 78 12.59 5.42 0.01
C PHE A 78 13.43 6.57 -0.60
N PHE A 79 13.02 7.82 -0.41
CA PHE A 79 13.71 8.95 -1.01
C PHE A 79 15.07 9.22 -0.37
N GLN A 80 16.05 9.53 -1.21
CA GLN A 80 17.35 10.05 -0.78
C GLN A 80 17.22 11.56 -0.54
N GLY A 81 17.19 11.96 0.73
CA GLY A 81 16.92 13.34 1.14
C GLY A 81 17.89 14.40 0.62
N ASN A 82 19.15 14.02 0.35
CA ASN A 82 20.15 14.93 -0.21
C ASN A 82 20.04 15.09 -1.73
N LEU A 83 19.31 14.21 -2.40
CA LEU A 83 19.08 14.27 -3.83
C LEU A 83 17.80 15.05 -4.15
N SER A 84 17.74 15.62 -5.35
CA SER A 84 16.56 16.32 -5.85
C SER A 84 15.41 15.36 -6.18
N GLY A 85 14.20 15.89 -6.34
CA GLY A 85 13.05 15.15 -6.86
C GLY A 85 13.36 14.51 -8.22
N VAL A 86 14.01 15.27 -9.12
CA VAL A 86 14.49 14.76 -10.42
C VAL A 86 15.43 13.57 -10.25
N ASN A 87 16.43 13.67 -9.37
CA ASN A 87 17.41 12.60 -9.21
C ASN A 87 16.81 11.34 -8.57
N ASN A 88 15.87 11.52 -7.64
CA ASN A 88 15.11 10.40 -7.08
C ASN A 88 14.22 9.72 -8.14
N ALA A 89 13.54 10.49 -8.99
CA ALA A 89 12.73 9.96 -10.09
C ALA A 89 13.59 9.19 -11.09
N ARG A 90 14.73 9.75 -11.53
CA ARG A 90 15.68 9.05 -12.42
C ARG A 90 16.25 7.78 -11.80
N PHE A 91 16.58 7.81 -10.51
CA PHE A 91 17.07 6.64 -9.79
C PHE A 91 16.05 5.51 -9.81
N CYS A 92 14.79 5.83 -9.51
CA CYS A 92 13.70 4.87 -9.55
C CYS A 92 13.45 4.33 -10.97
N ALA A 93 13.42 5.21 -11.99
CA ALA A 93 13.26 4.80 -13.39
C ALA A 93 14.28 3.72 -13.80
N ARG A 94 15.55 3.90 -13.42
CA ARG A 94 16.62 2.93 -13.69
C ARG A 94 16.41 1.59 -13.01
N ILE A 95 15.92 1.58 -11.76
CA ILE A 95 15.63 0.34 -11.03
C ILE A 95 14.54 -0.47 -11.76
N TYR A 96 13.54 0.21 -12.31
CA TYR A 96 12.39 -0.42 -12.96
C TYR A 96 12.49 -0.47 -14.49
N GLY A 97 13.67 -0.18 -15.05
CA GLY A 97 13.92 -0.29 -16.50
C GLY A 97 13.10 0.67 -17.37
N ARG A 98 12.70 1.83 -16.84
CA ARG A 98 11.99 2.90 -17.58
C ARG A 98 12.95 4.01 -18.00
N ASP A 99 12.58 4.75 -19.05
CA ASP A 99 13.34 5.92 -19.49
C ASP A 99 13.36 7.00 -18.39
N PRO A 100 14.56 7.43 -17.92
CA PRO A 100 14.64 8.39 -16.82
C PRO A 100 14.02 9.75 -17.12
N ASP A 101 14.04 10.22 -18.36
CA ASP A 101 13.55 11.55 -18.71
C ASP A 101 12.04 11.56 -18.95
N GLU A 102 11.47 10.46 -19.44
CA GLU A 102 10.03 10.20 -19.45
C GLU A 102 9.46 10.18 -18.03
N VAL A 103 10.03 9.37 -17.14
CA VAL A 103 9.56 9.27 -15.75
C VAL A 103 9.67 10.62 -15.03
N VAL A 104 10.74 11.39 -15.26
CA VAL A 104 10.87 12.74 -14.68
C VAL A 104 9.75 13.66 -15.15
N ARG A 105 9.40 13.64 -16.44
CA ARG A 105 8.29 14.46 -16.98
C ARG A 105 6.96 14.04 -16.37
N GLU A 106 6.61 12.76 -16.42
CA GLU A 106 5.36 12.23 -15.85
C GLU A 106 5.22 12.59 -14.36
N VAL A 107 6.30 12.41 -13.59
CA VAL A 107 6.31 12.72 -12.15
C VAL A 107 6.21 14.22 -11.90
N ALA A 108 6.90 15.06 -12.68
CA ALA A 108 6.82 16.51 -12.54
C ALA A 108 5.41 17.05 -12.83
N ASP A 109 4.80 16.55 -13.91
CA ASP A 109 3.44 16.90 -14.34
C ASP A 109 2.39 16.43 -13.32
N PHE A 110 2.60 15.24 -12.74
CA PHE A 110 1.69 14.72 -11.72
C PHE A 110 1.83 15.47 -10.39
N ALA A 111 3.06 15.63 -9.89
CA ALA A 111 3.32 16.13 -8.54
C ALA A 111 3.14 17.65 -8.40
N GLU A 112 3.16 18.40 -9.51
CA GLU A 112 2.94 19.85 -9.55
C GLU A 112 3.87 20.63 -8.59
N LEU A 113 5.12 20.18 -8.49
CA LEU A 113 6.12 20.77 -7.59
C LEU A 113 6.92 21.92 -8.23
N GLY A 114 6.76 22.13 -9.54
CA GLY A 114 7.46 23.18 -10.28
C GLY A 114 8.97 23.17 -10.04
N GLY A 115 9.54 24.33 -9.70
CA GLY A 115 10.97 24.49 -9.43
C GLY A 115 11.51 23.61 -8.29
N PHE A 116 10.66 23.19 -7.35
CA PHE A 116 11.09 22.33 -6.25
C PHE A 116 11.57 20.96 -6.72
N MET A 117 11.20 20.49 -7.92
CA MET A 117 11.72 19.25 -8.49
C MET A 117 13.25 19.20 -8.53
N LYS A 118 13.91 20.35 -8.64
CA LYS A 118 15.38 20.49 -8.64
C LYS A 118 15.98 20.67 -7.24
N ALA A 119 15.17 20.96 -6.23
CA ALA A 119 15.60 21.13 -4.85
C ALA A 119 15.75 19.77 -4.12
N PRO A 120 16.68 19.65 -3.15
CA PRO A 120 16.83 18.44 -2.34
C PRO A 120 15.57 18.04 -1.57
N ILE A 121 15.22 16.75 -1.53
CA ILE A 121 13.98 16.27 -0.88
C ILE A 121 13.92 16.57 0.62
N ARG A 122 15.07 16.70 1.29
CA ARG A 122 15.11 17.09 2.71
C ARG A 122 14.46 18.45 3.00
N THR A 123 14.31 19.31 1.98
CA THR A 123 13.64 20.62 2.12
C THR A 123 12.14 20.54 1.86
N TYR A 124 11.60 19.39 1.47
CA TYR A 124 10.20 19.24 1.09
C TYR A 124 9.32 19.20 2.34
N SER A 125 8.09 19.71 2.22
CA SER A 125 7.04 19.43 3.20
C SER A 125 6.57 17.98 3.09
N THR A 126 5.83 17.49 4.09
CA THR A 126 5.20 16.16 4.03
C THR A 126 4.25 16.04 2.83
N GLY A 127 3.51 17.10 2.50
CA GLY A 127 2.65 17.15 1.32
C GLY A 127 3.44 17.01 0.02
N MET A 128 4.52 17.77 -0.15
CA MET A 128 5.37 17.69 -1.34
C MET A 128 5.99 16.30 -1.51
N ARG A 129 6.47 15.70 -0.42
CA ARG A 129 6.99 14.31 -0.43
C ARG A 129 5.93 13.31 -0.87
N ALA A 130 4.71 13.44 -0.35
CA ALA A 130 3.61 12.56 -0.73
C ALA A 130 3.24 12.73 -2.21
N ARG A 131 3.17 13.98 -2.71
CA ARG A 131 2.90 14.25 -4.14
C ARG A 131 3.94 13.62 -5.06
N LEU A 132 5.22 13.77 -4.74
CA LEU A 132 6.31 13.15 -5.48
C LEU A 132 6.21 11.61 -5.44
N GLY A 133 5.98 11.04 -4.25
CA GLY A 133 5.85 9.59 -4.07
C GLY A 133 4.67 9.01 -4.84
N PHE A 134 3.55 9.75 -4.90
CA PHE A 134 2.38 9.37 -5.66
C PHE A 134 2.66 9.42 -7.17
N GLY A 135 3.21 10.52 -7.67
CA GLY A 135 3.56 10.65 -9.08
C GLY A 135 4.49 9.53 -9.54
N LEU A 136 5.48 9.19 -8.72
CA LEU A 136 6.40 8.08 -9.02
C LEU A 136 5.69 6.73 -9.04
N SER A 137 4.74 6.52 -8.14
CA SER A 137 3.95 5.28 -8.11
C SER A 137 3.09 5.11 -9.35
N MET A 138 2.61 6.21 -9.93
CA MET A 138 1.81 6.21 -11.17
C MET A 138 2.66 6.05 -12.42
N ALA A 139 3.85 6.68 -12.43
CA ALA A 139 4.79 6.64 -13.55
C ALA A 139 5.37 5.24 -13.80
N ILE A 140 5.49 4.39 -12.78
CA ILE A 140 6.02 3.02 -12.93
C ILE A 140 4.89 2.00 -13.11
N ASP A 141 5.05 1.08 -14.07
CA ASP A 141 4.05 0.06 -14.43
C ASP A 141 4.05 -1.18 -13.53
N PHE A 142 3.54 -1.02 -12.31
CA PHE A 142 3.26 -2.13 -11.40
C PHE A 142 2.01 -2.93 -11.78
N ASP A 143 2.09 -4.26 -11.67
CA ASP A 143 0.96 -5.18 -11.77
C ASP A 143 0.02 -5.06 -10.57
N CYS A 144 0.56 -4.71 -9.40
CA CYS A 144 -0.18 -4.55 -8.15
C CYS A 144 0.25 -3.31 -7.38
N LEU A 145 -0.70 -2.44 -7.05
CA LEU A 145 -0.46 -1.26 -6.21
C LEU A 145 -0.80 -1.54 -4.75
N LEU A 146 0.10 -1.15 -3.85
CA LEU A 146 -0.14 -1.18 -2.41
C LEU A 146 -0.70 0.17 -1.96
N ILE A 147 -1.87 0.19 -1.34
CA ILE A 147 -2.52 1.41 -0.86
C ILE A 147 -2.71 1.26 0.64
N ASP A 148 -1.94 2.01 1.41
CA ASP A 148 -2.23 2.22 2.83
C ASP A 148 -3.23 3.37 2.97
N GLU A 149 -3.91 3.47 4.10
CA GLU A 149 -5.05 4.36 4.41
C GLU A 149 -4.75 5.89 4.32
N ILE A 150 -3.63 6.23 3.70
CA ILE A 150 -3.00 7.55 3.55
C ILE A 150 -3.15 8.03 2.09
N LEU A 151 -4.33 7.85 1.49
CA LEU A 151 -4.72 8.66 0.32
C LEU A 151 -5.08 10.11 0.71
N ALA A 152 -5.02 10.45 1.99
CA ALA A 152 -5.44 11.74 2.55
C ALA A 152 -4.37 12.85 2.52
N VAL A 153 -3.20 12.64 1.91
CA VAL A 153 -2.11 13.63 1.96
C VAL A 153 -2.13 14.52 0.73
N GLY A 154 -2.36 15.81 0.95
CA GLY A 154 -2.47 16.84 -0.08
C GLY A 154 -3.68 17.75 0.18
N ASP A 155 -3.76 18.85 -0.57
CA ASP A 155 -4.98 19.66 -0.61
C ASP A 155 -6.14 18.91 -1.30
N ALA A 156 -7.34 19.48 -1.28
CA ALA A 156 -8.52 18.87 -1.89
C ALA A 156 -8.34 18.62 -3.39
N GLY A 157 -7.68 19.53 -4.11
CA GLY A 157 -7.42 19.39 -5.55
C GLY A 157 -6.53 18.19 -5.87
N PHE A 158 -5.41 18.06 -5.15
CA PHE A 158 -4.51 16.92 -5.35
C PHE A 158 -5.16 15.59 -4.97
N ARG A 159 -5.98 15.56 -3.92
CA ARG A 159 -6.73 14.34 -3.54
C ARG A 159 -7.68 13.87 -4.64
N GLN A 160 -8.38 14.79 -5.31
CA GLN A 160 -9.24 14.44 -6.44
C GLN A 160 -8.44 13.90 -7.62
N LYS A 161 -7.31 14.54 -7.97
CA LYS A 161 -6.39 14.08 -9.01
C LYS A 161 -5.82 12.69 -8.71
N ALA A 162 -5.39 12.47 -7.47
CA ALA A 162 -4.88 11.20 -6.98
C ALA A 162 -5.92 10.08 -7.08
N GLN A 163 -7.16 10.35 -6.67
CA GLN A 163 -8.25 9.39 -6.76
C GLN A 163 -8.55 9.02 -8.22
N ALA A 164 -8.66 10.01 -9.11
CA ALA A 164 -8.89 9.78 -10.53
C ALA A 164 -7.78 8.93 -11.18
N ALA A 165 -6.51 9.19 -10.82
CA ALA A 165 -5.38 8.41 -11.29
C ALA A 165 -5.43 6.94 -10.80
N LEU A 166 -5.82 6.70 -9.55
CA LEU A 166 -6.00 5.34 -9.03
C LEU A 166 -7.15 4.61 -9.71
N ASP A 167 -8.26 5.29 -9.96
CA ASP A 167 -9.42 4.69 -10.62
C ASP A 167 -9.10 4.31 -12.07
N GLN A 168 -8.34 5.14 -12.78
CA GLN A 168 -7.81 4.78 -14.09
C GLN A 168 -6.84 3.60 -13.99
N ARG A 169 -5.95 3.62 -12.99
CA ARG A 169 -4.90 2.61 -12.85
C ARG A 169 -5.45 1.22 -12.50
N ARG A 170 -6.53 1.15 -11.74
CA ARG A 170 -7.26 -0.08 -11.41
C ARG A 170 -7.78 -0.86 -12.60
N GLN A 171 -8.03 -0.18 -13.72
CA GLN A 171 -8.50 -0.86 -14.94
C GLN A 171 -7.44 -1.80 -15.54
N ARG A 172 -6.16 -1.62 -15.16
CA ARG A 172 -5.03 -2.38 -15.69
C ARG A 172 -4.13 -3.03 -14.62
N SER A 173 -4.26 -2.63 -13.36
CA SER A 173 -3.45 -3.13 -12.24
C SER A 173 -4.34 -3.59 -11.10
N GLY A 174 -3.97 -4.68 -10.42
CA GLY A 174 -4.58 -5.05 -9.15
C GLY A 174 -4.22 -4.03 -8.07
N ILE A 175 -4.99 -4.02 -6.98
CA ILE A 175 -4.68 -3.19 -5.82
C ILE A 175 -4.79 -4.00 -4.53
N ILE A 176 -3.99 -3.65 -3.54
CA ILE A 176 -4.13 -4.13 -2.16
C ILE A 176 -4.38 -2.91 -1.30
N LEU A 177 -5.63 -2.75 -0.85
CA LEU A 177 -6.09 -1.62 -0.05
C LEU A 177 -6.15 -2.01 1.42
N VAL A 178 -5.31 -1.41 2.25
CA VAL A 178 -5.38 -1.52 3.71
C VAL A 178 -6.33 -0.46 4.25
N SER A 179 -7.30 -0.89 5.05
CA SER A 179 -8.26 0.00 5.69
C SER A 179 -8.74 -0.59 7.01
N HIS A 180 -9.04 0.25 8.00
CA HIS A 180 -9.87 -0.15 9.14
C HIS A 180 -11.36 0.18 8.92
N ALA A 181 -11.67 1.03 7.94
CA ALA A 181 -13.03 1.35 7.52
C ALA A 181 -13.53 0.44 6.38
N THR A 182 -14.81 0.10 6.40
CA THR A 182 -15.45 -0.77 5.41
C THR A 182 -15.81 -0.06 4.11
N ALA A 183 -16.21 1.22 4.18
CA ALA A 183 -16.69 1.96 3.01
C ALA A 183 -15.66 2.05 1.86
N PRO A 184 -14.35 2.32 2.10
CA PRO A 184 -13.36 2.26 1.05
C PRO A 184 -13.22 0.86 0.46
N ILE A 185 -13.29 -0.20 1.26
CA ILE A 185 -13.12 -1.58 0.81
C ILE A 185 -14.27 -1.98 -0.12
N ILE A 186 -15.51 -1.71 0.27
CA ILE A 186 -16.71 -2.02 -0.54
C ILE A 186 -16.66 -1.33 -1.91
N ARG A 187 -16.22 -0.08 -1.96
CA ARG A 187 -16.21 0.70 -3.22
C ARG A 187 -15.15 0.24 -4.21
N ASN A 188 -14.12 -0.45 -3.74
CA ASN A 188 -12.83 -0.49 -4.40
C ASN A 188 -12.26 -1.88 -4.59
N CYS A 189 -12.84 -2.90 -3.95
CA CYS A 189 -12.25 -4.23 -3.85
C CYS A 189 -13.25 -5.28 -4.33
N ASP A 190 -12.72 -6.28 -5.02
CA ASP A 190 -13.44 -7.46 -5.51
C ASP A 190 -13.38 -8.62 -4.49
N MET A 191 -12.46 -8.51 -3.54
CA MET A 191 -12.12 -9.53 -2.55
C MET A 191 -11.71 -8.85 -1.25
N VAL A 192 -12.00 -9.47 -0.12
CA VAL A 192 -11.61 -8.98 1.21
C VAL A 192 -10.91 -10.07 2.00
N VAL A 193 -9.87 -9.66 2.73
CA VAL A 193 -9.13 -10.45 3.71
C VAL A 193 -9.30 -9.78 5.06
N VAL A 194 -9.89 -10.49 6.02
CA VAL A 194 -10.08 -10.00 7.38
C VAL A 194 -9.00 -10.56 8.30
N LEU A 195 -8.32 -9.68 9.02
CA LEU A 195 -7.25 -9.98 9.97
C LEU A 195 -7.64 -9.63 11.40
N GLY A 196 -6.98 -10.26 12.38
CA GLY A 196 -7.11 -9.92 13.80
C GLY A 196 -8.15 -10.73 14.60
N PHE A 197 -8.67 -11.81 14.03
CA PHE A 197 -9.65 -12.70 14.66
C PHE A 197 -9.21 -14.18 14.64
N GLY A 198 -7.89 -14.41 14.62
CA GLY A 198 -7.30 -15.74 14.43
C GLY A 198 -6.79 -15.91 13.00
N ALA A 199 -7.13 -17.04 12.38
CA ALA A 199 -6.79 -17.29 10.98
C ALA A 199 -7.41 -16.23 10.05
N PRO A 200 -6.73 -15.86 8.95
CA PRO A 200 -7.27 -14.90 8.00
C PRO A 200 -8.55 -15.43 7.38
N PHE A 201 -9.60 -14.61 7.36
CA PHE A 201 -10.82 -14.94 6.63
C PHE A 201 -10.77 -14.27 5.25
N VAL A 202 -11.13 -15.02 4.21
CA VAL A 202 -11.04 -14.58 2.82
C VAL A 202 -12.39 -14.78 2.15
N SER A 203 -12.88 -13.76 1.46
CA SER A 203 -14.16 -13.84 0.75
C SER A 203 -14.22 -12.89 -0.45
N ASP A 204 -14.97 -13.29 -1.46
CA ASP A 204 -15.37 -12.46 -2.59
C ASP A 204 -16.67 -11.66 -2.29
N ASP A 205 -17.44 -12.04 -1.26
CA ASP A 205 -18.59 -11.25 -0.78
C ASP A 205 -18.12 -10.09 0.10
N VAL A 206 -17.53 -9.08 -0.55
CA VAL A 206 -16.97 -7.91 0.14
C VAL A 206 -18.04 -7.16 0.94
N ALA A 207 -19.24 -7.00 0.39
CA ALA A 207 -20.31 -6.24 1.03
C ALA A 207 -20.91 -6.99 2.23
N GLY A 208 -21.12 -8.30 2.13
CA GLY A 208 -21.59 -9.13 3.24
C GLY A 208 -20.60 -9.12 4.40
N VAL A 209 -19.33 -9.40 4.12
CA VAL A 209 -18.26 -9.42 5.13
C VAL A 209 -18.06 -8.06 5.78
N ALA A 210 -18.14 -6.98 5.01
CA ALA A 210 -18.04 -5.63 5.56
C ALA A 210 -19.17 -5.33 6.57
N ARG A 211 -20.41 -5.72 6.26
CA ARG A 211 -21.54 -5.57 7.20
C ARG A 211 -21.34 -6.37 8.47
N GLU A 212 -20.91 -7.63 8.35
CA GLU A 212 -20.63 -8.49 9.51
C GLU A 212 -19.48 -7.94 10.36
N TYR A 213 -18.43 -7.45 9.72
CA TYR A 213 -17.30 -6.81 10.39
C TYR A 213 -17.75 -5.59 11.20
N ASP A 214 -18.56 -4.69 10.61
CA ASP A 214 -19.07 -3.50 11.30
C ASP A 214 -19.94 -3.87 12.51
N LEU A 215 -20.79 -4.90 12.39
CA LEU A 215 -21.58 -5.43 13.51
C LEU A 215 -20.68 -6.00 14.61
N CYS A 216 -19.67 -6.79 14.25
CA CYS A 216 -18.69 -7.35 15.18
C CYS A 216 -17.95 -6.24 15.95
N MET A 217 -17.50 -5.19 15.25
CA MET A 217 -16.78 -4.06 15.85
C MET A 217 -17.66 -3.27 16.82
N ARG A 218 -18.93 -3.03 16.47
CA ARG A 218 -19.89 -2.36 17.35
C ARG A 218 -20.16 -3.16 18.62
N SER A 219 -20.30 -4.48 18.51
CA SER A 219 -20.51 -5.36 19.67
C SER A 219 -19.30 -5.36 20.61
N ARG A 220 -18.08 -5.38 20.06
CA ARG A 220 -16.84 -5.30 20.84
C ARG A 220 -16.68 -3.95 21.54
N ALA A 221 -17.02 -2.85 20.88
CA ALA A 221 -16.97 -1.52 21.48
C ALA A 221 -17.98 -1.32 22.62
N ARG A 222 -19.09 -2.07 22.63
CA ARG A 222 -20.07 -2.05 23.73
C ARG A 222 -19.67 -2.93 24.92
N ALA A 223 -18.76 -3.87 24.73
CA ALA A 223 -18.31 -4.80 25.75
C ALA A 223 -17.01 -4.36 26.47
N ALA A 224 -16.40 -3.26 26.02
CA ALA A 224 -15.20 -2.65 26.59
C ALA A 224 -15.56 -1.34 27.32
#